data_AF-A0A8C3RNG8-F1
#
_entry.id   AF-A0A8C3RNG8-F1
#
_cell.length_a   1.000
_cell.length_b   1.000
_cell.length_c   1.000
_cell.angle_alpha   90.00
_cell.angle_beta   90.00
_cell.angle_gamma   90.00
#
_symmetry.space_group_name_H-M   'P 1'
#
loop_
_entity.id
_entity.type
_entity.pdbx_description
1 polymer ?
#
loop_
_entity_poly.entity_id
_entity_poly.type
_entity_poly.pdbx_seq_one_letter_code
_entity_poly.pdbx_strand_id
1 'polypeptide(L)'
;VHTGLIMAKSKNHTTHNQSRKWHKNGIKKPRSQRYESLKGVDPKFLRNMRFAKKHNKKGLKKMWTNNGVVSSISIEVNGKWSVQCLPGSDLRSPIKKQLLRVEAKAWTVRIGIVQIHTSLFIHCLYSANSMAFTI
;
A
#
# COMPACT_ATOMS: atom_id res chain seq x y z
N VAL A 1 -8.94 81.89 -46.59
CA VAL A 1 -10.21 81.14 -46.48
C VAL A 1 -9.94 79.77 -45.88
N HIS A 2 -10.24 79.56 -44.59
CA HIS A 2 -10.17 78.22 -44.00
C HIS A 2 -11.49 77.52 -44.31
N THR A 3 -11.46 76.56 -45.24
CA THR A 3 -12.57 75.67 -45.51
C THR A 3 -12.73 74.73 -44.31
N GLY A 4 -13.65 75.07 -43.42
CA GLY A 4 -14.01 74.24 -42.28
C GLY A 4 -14.58 72.91 -42.76
N LEU A 5 -13.74 71.88 -42.80
CA LEU A 5 -14.18 70.50 -42.93
C LEU A 5 -15.00 70.16 -41.68
N ILE A 6 -16.32 70.30 -41.81
CA ILE A 6 -17.31 69.84 -40.82
C ILE A 6 -17.11 68.35 -40.62
N MET A 7 -16.53 68.00 -39.48
CA MET A 7 -16.30 66.62 -39.08
C MET A 7 -17.66 65.92 -38.92
N ALA A 8 -18.01 65.07 -39.89
CA ALA A 8 -19.26 64.30 -39.87
C ALA A 8 -19.25 63.35 -38.66
N LYS A 9 -20.19 63.55 -37.73
CA LYS A 9 -20.23 62.78 -36.48
C LYS A 9 -20.59 61.32 -36.76
N SER A 10 -19.72 60.40 -36.37
CA SER A 10 -19.97 58.96 -36.37
C SER A 10 -20.48 58.47 -35.01
N LYS A 11 -20.99 57.24 -34.95
CA LYS A 11 -21.39 56.62 -33.68
C LYS A 11 -20.16 56.29 -32.83
N ASN A 12 -20.17 56.73 -31.57
CA ASN A 12 -19.00 56.62 -30.69
C ASN A 12 -18.84 55.22 -30.05
N HIS A 13 -19.92 54.46 -29.83
CA HIS A 13 -19.86 53.13 -29.21
C HIS A 13 -21.11 52.27 -29.53
N THR A 14 -20.96 50.93 -29.59
CA THR A 14 -22.10 49.99 -29.73
C THR A 14 -21.81 48.57 -29.21
N THR A 15 -22.80 47.99 -28.53
CA THR A 15 -22.80 46.58 -28.05
C THR A 15 -23.74 45.68 -28.88
N HIS A 16 -24.31 46.17 -30.00
CA HIS A 16 -25.44 45.56 -30.71
C HIS A 16 -25.21 44.10 -31.15
N ASN A 17 -24.04 43.77 -31.68
CA ASN A 17 -23.74 42.41 -32.16
C ASN A 17 -22.82 41.62 -31.22
N GLN A 18 -22.53 42.13 -30.01
CA GLN A 18 -21.59 41.47 -29.10
C GLN A 18 -22.19 40.18 -28.53
N SER A 19 -23.43 40.25 -28.02
CA SER A 19 -24.14 39.09 -27.48
C SER A 19 -24.29 37.96 -28.50
N ARG A 20 -24.65 38.28 -29.75
CA ARG A 20 -24.79 37.27 -30.82
C ARG A 20 -23.47 36.54 -31.11
N LYS A 21 -22.34 37.27 -31.11
CA LYS A 21 -21.01 36.66 -31.30
C LYS A 21 -20.62 35.76 -30.13
N TRP A 22 -20.85 36.18 -28.88
CA TRP A 22 -20.53 35.38 -27.70
C TRP A 22 -21.37 34.09 -27.63
N HIS A 23 -22.64 34.15 -28.04
CA HIS A 23 -23.52 32.99 -28.05
C HIS A 23 -23.36 32.07 -29.27
N LYS A 24 -22.72 32.52 -30.36
CA LYS A 24 -22.46 31.67 -31.55
C LYS A 24 -21.75 30.36 -31.20
N ASN A 25 -20.77 30.43 -30.28
CA ASN A 25 -20.04 29.25 -29.77
C ASN A 25 -20.54 28.80 -28.38
N GLY A 26 -21.50 29.52 -27.82
CA GLY A 26 -21.99 29.37 -26.45
C GLY A 26 -21.00 29.85 -25.39
N ILE A 27 -21.49 30.55 -24.38
CA ILE A 27 -20.69 30.96 -23.22
C ILE A 27 -20.52 29.72 -22.31
N LYS A 28 -19.32 29.13 -22.32
CA LYS A 28 -19.02 27.93 -21.52
C LYS A 28 -18.61 28.33 -20.11
N LYS A 29 -19.16 27.63 -19.11
CA LYS A 29 -18.70 27.74 -17.72
C LYS A 29 -17.30 27.11 -17.58
N PRO A 30 -16.45 27.59 -16.66
CA PRO A 30 -15.19 26.93 -16.36
C PRO A 30 -15.47 25.49 -15.89
N ARG A 31 -14.62 24.54 -16.31
CA ARG A 31 -14.76 23.14 -15.93
C ARG A 31 -14.39 22.97 -14.45
N SER A 32 -15.29 22.38 -13.67
CA SER A 32 -14.98 21.96 -12.30
C SER A 32 -14.14 20.68 -12.33
N GLN A 33 -13.11 20.63 -11.50
CA GLN A 33 -12.24 19.47 -11.33
C GLN A 33 -12.41 18.90 -9.92
N ARG A 34 -12.40 17.57 -9.76
CA ARG A 34 -12.55 16.91 -8.45
C ARG A 34 -11.53 17.40 -7.41
N TYR A 35 -10.30 17.66 -7.86
CA TYR A 35 -9.21 18.17 -7.03
C TYR A 35 -8.66 19.45 -7.65
N GLU A 36 -8.86 20.58 -6.97
CA GLU A 36 -8.36 21.88 -7.40
C GLU A 36 -6.90 22.10 -6.95
N SER A 37 -6.25 23.10 -7.56
CA SER A 37 -4.89 23.49 -7.16
C SER A 37 -4.90 24.20 -5.80
N LEU A 38 -3.94 23.89 -4.93
CA LEU A 38 -3.77 24.55 -3.63
C LEU A 38 -3.00 25.88 -3.71
N LYS A 39 -3.05 26.57 -4.85
CA LYS A 39 -2.35 27.85 -5.04
C LYS A 39 -3.12 28.96 -4.29
N GLY A 40 -2.39 29.78 -3.52
CA GLY A 40 -3.00 30.85 -2.70
C GLY A 40 -3.41 30.43 -1.29
N VAL A 41 -3.22 29.15 -0.93
CA VAL A 41 -3.38 28.68 0.45
C VAL A 41 -2.19 29.12 1.30
N ASP A 42 -2.42 29.40 2.59
CA ASP A 42 -1.40 29.83 3.54
C ASP A 42 -0.11 28.98 3.46
N PRO A 43 1.07 29.60 3.24
CA PRO A 43 2.34 28.89 3.17
C PRO A 43 2.67 28.08 4.43
N LYS A 44 2.28 28.55 5.63
CA LYS A 44 2.55 27.83 6.89
C LYS A 44 1.75 26.53 6.95
N PHE A 45 0.47 26.58 6.59
CA PHE A 45 -0.36 25.39 6.42
C PHE A 45 0.18 24.42 5.36
N LEU A 46 0.55 24.93 4.18
CA LEU A 46 1.09 24.09 3.10
C LEU A 46 2.39 23.38 3.51
N ARG A 47 3.25 24.06 4.26
CA ARG A 47 4.48 23.48 4.79
C ARG A 47 4.19 22.31 5.74
N ASN A 48 3.26 22.48 6.67
CA ASN A 48 2.86 21.42 7.59
C ASN A 48 2.21 20.23 6.85
N MET A 49 1.26 20.48 5.95
CA MET A 49 0.61 19.42 5.16
C MET A 49 1.63 18.63 4.32
N ARG A 50 2.64 19.29 3.74
CA ARG A 50 3.74 18.62 3.01
C ARG A 50 4.55 17.72 3.95
N PHE A 51 4.87 18.18 5.15
CA PHE A 51 5.57 17.35 6.15
C PHE A 51 4.74 16.14 6.58
N ALA A 52 3.45 16.31 6.86
CA ALA A 52 2.54 15.21 7.20
C ALA A 52 2.50 14.15 6.07
N LYS A 53 2.26 14.58 4.83
CA LYS A 53 2.25 13.69 3.65
C LYS A 53 3.59 12.98 3.44
N LYS A 54 4.72 13.67 3.69
CA LYS A 54 6.07 13.10 3.56
C LYS A 54 6.32 11.96 4.56
N HIS A 55 5.81 12.08 5.79
CA HIS A 55 6.09 11.12 6.87
C HIS A 55 5.04 10.01 7.05
N ASN A 56 3.92 10.03 6.31
CA ASN A 56 2.90 8.98 6.35
C ASN A 56 3.43 7.55 6.12
N LYS A 57 4.54 7.40 5.37
CA LYS A 57 5.15 6.08 5.12
C LYS A 57 5.62 5.37 6.40
N LYS A 58 5.98 6.12 7.45
CA LYS A 58 6.46 5.54 8.73
C LYS A 58 5.34 4.82 9.49
N GLY A 59 4.08 5.22 9.30
CA GLY A 59 2.92 4.64 9.98
C GLY A 59 2.30 3.43 9.28
N LEU A 60 2.74 3.10 8.06
CA LEU A 60 2.10 2.10 7.21
C LEU A 60 2.00 0.72 7.87
N LYS A 61 3.03 0.29 8.61
CA LYS A 61 3.02 -1.02 9.29
C LYS A 61 1.94 -1.09 10.37
N LYS A 62 1.74 -0.02 11.15
CA LYS A 62 0.70 0.07 12.19
C LYS A 62 -0.69 0.17 11.56
N MET A 63 -0.83 0.90 10.46
CA MET A 63 -2.08 0.96 9.71
C MET A 63 -2.47 -0.39 9.13
N TRP A 64 -1.53 -1.13 8.55
CA TRP A 64 -1.79 -2.46 7.97
C TRP A 64 -2.27 -3.45 9.04
N THR A 65 -1.60 -3.49 10.20
CA THR A 65 -2.02 -4.37 11.30
C THR A 65 -3.40 -3.99 11.83
N ASN A 66 -3.69 -2.69 11.98
CA ASN A 66 -4.98 -2.23 12.48
C ASN A 66 -6.10 -2.49 11.46
N ASN A 67 -5.87 -2.26 10.17
CA ASN A 67 -6.85 -2.53 9.13
C ASN A 67 -7.10 -4.05 8.97
N GLY A 68 -6.06 -4.87 9.13
CA GLY A 68 -6.19 -6.33 9.21
C GLY A 68 -7.09 -6.76 10.38
N VAL A 69 -6.86 -6.19 11.57
CA VAL A 69 -7.70 -6.43 12.76
C VAL A 69 -9.14 -5.95 12.55
N VAL A 70 -9.35 -4.78 11.94
CA VAL A 70 -10.70 -4.28 11.63
C VAL A 70 -11.40 -5.19 10.60
N SER A 71 -10.67 -5.68 9.60
CA SER A 71 -11.22 -6.62 8.62
C SER A 71 -11.55 -7.99 9.24
N SER A 72 -10.76 -8.50 10.17
CA SER A 72 -11.05 -9.77 10.87
C SER A 72 -12.25 -9.63 11.81
N ILE A 73 -12.34 -8.54 12.57
CA ILE A 73 -13.52 -8.24 13.41
C ILE A 73 -14.78 -8.15 12.54
N SER A 74 -14.70 -7.49 11.39
CA SER A 74 -15.85 -7.38 10.47
C SER A 74 -16.28 -8.73 9.88
N ILE A 75 -15.34 -9.67 9.68
CA ILE A 75 -15.63 -11.04 9.22
C ILE A 75 -16.27 -11.86 10.35
N GLU A 76 -15.73 -11.76 11.56
CA GLU A 76 -16.24 -12.45 12.76
C GLU A 76 -17.68 -12.01 13.11
N VAL A 77 -17.99 -10.71 12.99
CA VAL A 77 -19.35 -10.16 13.21
C VAL A 77 -20.37 -10.68 12.19
N ASN A 78 -19.93 -11.10 10.99
CA ASN A 78 -20.79 -11.68 9.96
C ASN A 78 -20.87 -13.22 10.02
N GLY A 79 -20.39 -13.85 11.09
CA GLY A 79 -20.66 -15.25 11.43
C GLY A 79 -20.06 -16.31 10.50
N LYS A 80 -19.07 -15.97 9.66
CA LYS A 80 -18.47 -16.92 8.70
C LYS A 80 -16.95 -16.95 8.86
N TRP A 81 -16.45 -18.02 9.48
CA TRP A 81 -15.02 -18.32 9.53
C TRP A 81 -14.54 -18.80 8.14
N SER A 82 -14.27 -17.87 7.23
CA SER A 82 -13.52 -18.17 6.01
C SER A 82 -12.21 -17.41 6.04
N VAL A 83 -11.11 -18.14 6.25
CA VAL A 83 -9.75 -17.61 6.16
C VAL A 83 -9.45 -17.36 4.67
N GLN A 84 -9.87 -16.22 4.15
CA GLN A 84 -9.42 -15.76 2.84
C GLN A 84 -8.15 -14.94 3.02
N CYS A 85 -7.02 -15.59 2.77
CA CYS A 85 -5.75 -14.94 2.50
C CYS A 85 -5.92 -14.04 1.26
N LEU A 86 -5.86 -12.72 1.41
CA LEU A 86 -5.74 -11.80 0.28
C LEU A 86 -4.26 -11.45 0.01
N PRO A 87 -3.86 -11.34 -1.27
CA PRO A 87 -2.47 -11.38 -1.71
C PRO A 87 -1.82 -10.00 -1.64
N GLY A 88 -0.52 -9.95 -1.33
CA GLY A 88 0.28 -8.75 -1.61
C GLY A 88 1.24 -8.28 -0.52
N SER A 89 1.43 -9.01 0.58
CA SER A 89 2.49 -8.68 1.53
C SER A 89 3.72 -9.53 1.25
N ASP A 90 4.51 -9.11 0.26
CA ASP A 90 5.93 -9.50 0.14
C ASP A 90 6.77 -8.78 1.23
N LEU A 91 6.25 -8.78 2.46
CA LEU A 91 6.98 -8.40 3.65
C LEU A 91 7.58 -9.68 4.19
N ARG A 92 8.81 -9.96 3.74
CA ARG A 92 9.78 -10.87 4.34
C ARG A 92 9.77 -10.68 5.86
N SER A 93 8.90 -11.42 6.54
CA SER A 93 8.60 -11.22 7.96
C SER A 93 9.68 -11.90 8.82
N PRO A 94 10.07 -11.31 9.95
CA PRO A 94 10.97 -11.93 10.94
C PRO A 94 10.46 -13.30 11.44
N ILE A 95 9.18 -13.58 11.25
CA ILE A 95 8.47 -14.79 11.68
C ILE A 95 8.98 -16.02 10.91
N LYS A 96 9.19 -15.92 9.58
CA LYS A 96 9.77 -17.06 8.82
C LYS A 96 11.21 -17.36 9.25
N LYS A 97 12.00 -16.36 9.66
CA LYS A 97 13.37 -16.58 10.17
C LYS A 97 13.36 -17.28 11.53
N GLN A 98 12.40 -16.98 12.40
CA GLN A 98 12.27 -17.70 13.68
C GLN A 98 11.77 -19.12 13.45
N LEU A 99 10.78 -19.33 12.58
CA LEU A 99 10.25 -20.66 12.28
C LEU A 99 11.31 -21.56 11.65
N LEU A 100 12.06 -21.09 10.64
CA LEU A 100 13.18 -21.83 10.05
C LEU A 100 14.29 -22.16 11.07
N ARG A 101 14.49 -21.31 12.09
CA ARG A 101 15.49 -21.55 13.15
C ARG A 101 14.99 -22.58 14.18
N VAL A 102 13.68 -22.64 14.43
CA VAL A 102 13.05 -23.68 15.27
C VAL A 102 13.01 -25.02 14.53
N GLU A 103 12.66 -25.02 13.25
CA GLU A 103 12.66 -26.22 12.41
C GLU A 103 14.07 -26.79 12.24
N ALA A 104 15.09 -25.94 12.03
CA ALA A 104 16.48 -26.39 11.96
C ALA A 104 16.96 -27.05 13.27
N LYS A 105 16.58 -26.50 14.44
CA LYS A 105 16.90 -27.10 15.75
C LYS A 105 16.16 -28.42 15.97
N ALA A 106 14.89 -28.51 15.57
CA ALA A 106 14.13 -29.74 15.65
C ALA A 106 14.73 -30.83 14.74
N TRP A 107 15.20 -30.46 13.56
CA TRP A 107 15.84 -31.38 12.61
C TRP A 107 17.15 -31.97 13.15
N THR A 108 18.00 -31.15 13.78
CA THR A 108 19.24 -31.64 14.40
C THR A 108 19.00 -32.60 15.55
N VAL A 109 17.96 -32.36 16.36
CA VAL A 109 17.57 -33.27 17.45
C VAL A 109 17.03 -34.59 16.90
N ARG A 110 16.23 -34.54 15.83
CA ARG A 110 15.68 -35.73 15.17
C ARG A 110 16.77 -36.62 14.56
N ILE A 111 17.77 -36.03 13.90
CA ILE A 111 18.92 -36.76 13.36
C ILE A 111 19.74 -37.39 14.49
N GLY A 112 20.00 -36.65 15.57
CA GLY A 112 20.76 -37.16 16.72
C GLY A 112 20.11 -38.39 17.37
N ILE A 113 18.79 -38.39 17.54
CA ILE A 113 18.05 -39.52 18.13
C ILE A 113 18.13 -40.76 17.23
N VAL A 114 18.00 -40.60 15.91
CA VAL A 114 18.12 -41.72 14.95
C VAL A 114 19.55 -42.30 14.94
N GLN A 115 20.58 -41.45 15.07
CA GLN A 115 21.98 -41.88 15.14
C GLN A 115 22.29 -42.67 16.42
N ILE A 116 21.71 -42.28 17.56
CA ILE A 116 21.89 -42.98 18.84
C ILE A 116 21.19 -44.34 18.79
N HIS A 117 19.97 -44.39 18.24
CA HIS A 117 19.20 -45.63 18.16
C HIS A 117 19.84 -46.66 17.22
N THR A 118 20.36 -46.22 16.07
CA THR A 118 21.09 -47.10 15.14
C THR A 118 22.40 -47.61 15.74
N SER A 119 23.15 -46.76 16.46
CA SER A 119 24.38 -47.17 17.16
C SER A 119 24.11 -48.21 18.25
N LEU A 120 23.06 -48.03 19.05
CA LEU A 120 22.67 -48.99 20.10
C LEU A 120 22.16 -50.31 19.51
N PHE A 121 21.43 -50.26 18.41
CA PHE A 121 20.95 -51.47 17.73
C PHE A 121 22.11 -52.28 17.13
N ILE A 122 23.09 -51.61 16.51
CA ILE A 122 24.30 -52.27 15.98
C ILE A 122 25.15 -52.86 17.13
N HIS A 123 25.33 -52.14 18.25
CA HIS A 123 26.03 -52.68 19.42
C HIS A 123 25.32 -53.90 20.03
N CYS A 124 23.99 -53.90 20.07
CA CYS A 124 23.21 -55.03 20.58
C CYS A 124 23.35 -56.27 19.69
N LEU A 125 23.31 -56.10 18.36
CA LEU A 125 23.53 -57.19 17.41
C LEU A 125 24.96 -57.76 17.46
N TYR A 126 25.98 -56.91 17.68
CA TYR A 126 27.36 -57.36 17.85
C TYR A 126 27.56 -58.14 19.15
N SER A 127 26.90 -57.73 20.24
CA SER A 127 26.94 -58.45 21.53
C SER A 127 26.22 -59.80 21.44
N ALA A 128 25.06 -59.86 20.77
CA ALA A 128 24.30 -61.09 20.58
C ALA A 128 25.04 -62.13 19.69
N ASN A 129 25.76 -61.68 18.65
CA ASN A 129 26.57 -62.57 17.82
C ASN A 129 27.87 -63.00 18.50
N SER A 130 28.44 -62.20 19.41
CA SER A 130 29.64 -62.59 20.18
C SER A 130 29.36 -63.68 21.23
N MET A 131 28.11 -63.81 21.70
CA MET A 131 27.69 -64.86 22.64
C MET A 131 27.39 -66.20 21.94
N ALA A 132 27.27 -66.21 20.61
CA ALA A 132 26.97 -67.40 19.81
C ALA A 132 28.23 -68.13 19.30
N PHE A 133 29.45 -67.64 19.61
CA PHE A 133 30.71 -68.21 19.14
C PHE A 133 31.64 -68.71 20.26
N THR A 134 31.10 -68.91 21.47
CA THR A 134 31.79 -69.57 22.58
C THR A 134 30.91 -70.68 23.18
N ILE A 135 30.61 -71.70 22.37
CA ILE A 135 30.39 -73.11 22.77
C ILE A 135 30.93 -73.97 21.63
#